data_AF-A0A9E0GZH6-F1
#
_entry.id   AF-A0A9E0GZH6-F1
#
_cell.length_a   1.000
_cell.length_b   1.000
_cell.length_c   1.000
_cell.angle_alpha   90.00
_cell.angle_beta   90.00
_cell.angle_gamma   90.00
#
_symmetry.space_group_name_H-M   'P 1'
#
loop_
_entity.id
_entity.type
_entity.pdbx_description
1 polymer ?
#
loop_
_entity_poly.entity_id
_entity_poly.type
_entity_poly.pdbx_seq_one_letter_code
_entity_poly.pdbx_strand_id
1 'polypeptide(L)'
;LFTDHNTDRSKGVYCTDTAFGLVGIINEMLVYSDEHTIELLPAWSDKLGSGMVKGLRTRCGITIDELKWDVDKKKVYVSLDWGKTEGINVVCRNYEIEKIGHER
;
A
#
# COMPACT_ATOMS: atom_id res chain seq x y z
N LEU A 1 -12.61 13.47 -9.51
CA LEU A 1 -11.81 13.64 -10.72
C LEU A 1 -11.77 12.30 -11.44
N PHE A 2 -12.79 11.99 -12.22
CA PHE A 2 -12.93 10.80 -13.06
C PHE A 2 -14.02 11.17 -14.07
N THR A 3 -13.67 11.93 -15.10
CA THR A 3 -14.66 12.31 -16.12
C THR A 3 -14.14 11.96 -17.49
N ASP A 4 -14.64 10.83 -17.98
CA ASP A 4 -14.73 10.55 -19.40
C ASP A 4 -15.91 11.35 -19.95
N HIS A 5 -15.64 12.22 -20.93
CA HIS A 5 -16.66 13.05 -21.58
C HIS A 5 -17.14 12.43 -22.90
N ASN A 6 -17.16 11.10 -23.00
CA ASN A 6 -17.70 10.42 -24.17
C ASN A 6 -19.19 10.11 -23.97
N THR A 7 -20.05 10.84 -24.68
CA THR A 7 -21.51 10.68 -24.59
C THR A 7 -22.05 9.36 -25.14
N ASP A 8 -21.26 8.60 -25.91
CA ASP A 8 -21.71 7.35 -26.55
C ASP A 8 -21.27 6.05 -25.84
N ARG A 9 -20.54 6.13 -24.72
CA ARG A 9 -19.96 4.97 -24.00
C ARG A 9 -19.12 4.01 -24.88
N SER A 10 -18.56 4.47 -25.99
CA SER A 10 -17.66 3.66 -26.82
C SER A 10 -16.44 3.26 -26.00
N LYS A 11 -16.19 1.94 -25.95
CA LYS A 11 -15.16 1.26 -25.15
C LYS A 11 -13.70 1.53 -25.59
N GLY A 12 -13.41 2.70 -26.17
CA GLY A 12 -12.18 2.94 -26.95
C GLY A 12 -11.33 4.13 -26.53
N VAL A 13 -11.69 4.88 -25.49
CA VAL A 13 -10.93 6.06 -25.04
C VAL A 13 -10.18 5.77 -23.75
N TYR A 14 -8.87 6.03 -23.77
CA TYR A 14 -8.00 5.87 -22.60
C TYR A 14 -8.13 7.10 -21.69
N CYS A 15 -8.63 6.87 -20.47
CA CYS A 15 -8.71 7.91 -19.44
C CYS A 15 -7.49 7.83 -18.53
N THR A 16 -6.55 8.75 -18.73
CA THR A 16 -5.31 8.86 -17.95
C THR A 16 -5.59 9.04 -16.44
N ASP A 17 -6.60 9.84 -16.09
CA ASP A 17 -7.02 10.05 -14.70
C ASP A 17 -7.41 8.73 -14.02
N THR A 18 -8.07 7.84 -14.77
CA THR A 18 -8.48 6.53 -14.27
C THR A 18 -7.29 5.60 -14.08
N ALA A 19 -6.42 5.54 -15.09
CA ALA A 19 -5.26 4.66 -15.07
C ALA A 19 -4.32 5.00 -13.90
N PHE A 20 -4.05 6.28 -13.66
CA PHE A 20 -3.17 6.68 -12.57
C PHE A 20 -3.88 6.79 -11.22
N GLY A 21 -5.14 7.21 -11.19
CA GLY A 21 -5.93 7.31 -9.97
C GLY A 21 -6.14 5.95 -9.30
N LEU A 22 -6.41 4.90 -10.09
CA LEU A 22 -6.57 3.55 -9.54
C LEU A 22 -5.30 3.03 -8.87
N VAL A 23 -4.13 3.26 -9.46
CA VAL A 23 -2.85 2.85 -8.87
C VAL A 23 -2.61 3.57 -7.54
N GLY A 24 -2.90 4.87 -7.47
CA GLY A 24 -2.82 5.63 -6.23
C GLY A 24 -3.76 5.10 -5.15
N ILE A 25 -5.01 4.77 -5.51
CA ILE A 25 -5.99 4.18 -4.58
C ILE A 25 -5.49 2.84 -4.03
N ILE A 26 -4.99 1.95 -4.88
CA ILE A 26 -4.45 0.65 -4.43
C ILE A 26 -3.25 0.86 -3.50
N ASN A 27 -2.38 1.82 -3.81
CA ASN A 27 -1.22 2.12 -2.97
C ASN A 27 -1.64 2.59 -1.56
N GLU A 28 -2.61 3.49 -1.46
CA GLU A 28 -3.12 3.99 -0.17
C GLU A 28 -3.96 2.94 0.58
N MET A 29 -4.58 1.98 -0.12
CA MET A 29 -5.24 0.84 0.53
C MET A 29 -4.24 -0.12 1.19
N LEU A 30 -3.04 -0.26 0.60
CA LEU A 30 -1.98 -1.13 1.07
C LEU A 30 -1.15 -0.49 2.18
N VAL A 31 -0.82 0.80 2.05
CA VAL A 31 0.04 1.53 2.97
C VAL A 31 -0.41 2.98 3.10
N TYR A 32 -0.65 3.40 4.34
CA TYR A 32 -0.72 4.81 4.69
C TYR A 32 0.56 5.20 5.44
N SER A 33 1.04 6.43 5.24
CA SER A 33 2.16 6.95 6.04
C SER A 33 2.11 8.46 6.20
N ASP A 34 2.64 8.92 7.34
CA ASP A 34 2.94 10.32 7.63
C ASP A 34 4.41 10.47 8.02
N GLU A 35 4.78 11.54 8.73
CA GLU A 35 6.16 11.80 9.17
C GLU A 35 6.68 10.78 10.20
N HIS A 36 5.80 10.15 10.98
CA HIS A 36 6.18 9.30 12.13
C HIS A 36 5.49 7.92 12.13
N THR A 37 4.49 7.72 11.28
CA THR A 37 3.68 6.50 11.28
C THR A 37 3.67 5.84 9.91
N ILE A 38 3.77 4.51 9.90
CA ILE A 38 3.47 3.65 8.77
C ILE A 38 2.32 2.72 9.20
N GLU A 39 1.18 2.84 8.53
CA GLU A 39 0.03 1.96 8.75
C GLU A 39 -0.09 0.97 7.58
N LEU A 40 -0.01 -0.32 7.91
CA LEU A 40 -0.09 -1.43 6.97
C LEU A 40 -1.54 -1.87 6.79
N LEU A 41 -1.93 -2.07 5.53
CA LEU A 41 -3.25 -2.54 5.10
C LEU A 41 -4.41 -1.73 5.72
N PRO A 42 -4.36 -0.38 5.74
CA PRO A 42 -5.37 0.46 6.41
C PRO A 42 -6.79 0.24 5.86
N ALA A 43 -6.90 -0.08 4.57
CA ALA A 43 -8.18 -0.25 3.88
C ALA A 43 -8.21 -1.49 2.97
N TRP A 44 -7.28 -2.43 3.14
CA TRP A 44 -7.31 -3.68 2.38
C TRP A 44 -8.54 -4.51 2.73
N SER A 45 -9.15 -5.12 1.72
CA SER A 45 -10.31 -5.98 1.87
C SER A 45 -9.90 -7.44 1.73
N ASP A 46 -10.29 -8.28 2.69
CA ASP A 46 -10.06 -9.74 2.65
C ASP A 46 -10.61 -10.38 1.35
N LYS A 47 -11.61 -9.77 0.70
CA LYS A 47 -12.18 -10.24 -0.58
C LYS A 47 -11.18 -10.16 -1.74
N LEU A 48 -10.12 -9.36 -1.61
CA LEU A 48 -9.04 -9.25 -2.59
C LEU A 48 -7.93 -10.30 -2.36
N GLY A 49 -8.01 -11.06 -1.27
CA GLY A 49 -7.11 -12.15 -0.95
C GLY A 49 -5.74 -11.72 -0.41
N SER A 50 -4.91 -12.73 -0.19
CA SER A 50 -3.51 -12.64 0.24
C SER A 50 -2.61 -12.15 -0.91
N GLY A 51 -1.46 -11.56 -0.58
CA GLY A 51 -0.59 -10.99 -1.61
C GLY A 51 0.76 -10.48 -1.12
N MET A 52 1.46 -9.84 -2.06
CA MET A 52 2.78 -9.23 -1.85
C MET A 52 2.94 -7.98 -2.71
N VAL A 53 3.60 -6.96 -2.17
CA VAL A 53 4.09 -5.80 -2.91
C VAL A 53 5.50 -5.45 -2.47
N LYS A 54 6.27 -4.82 -3.35
CA LYS A 54 7.66 -4.39 -3.11
C LYS A 54 7.88 -2.95 -3.57
N GLY A 55 8.81 -2.26 -2.91
CA GLY A 55 9.32 -0.95 -3.34
C GLY A 55 8.37 0.21 -3.08
N LEU A 56 7.49 0.12 -2.07
CA LEU A 56 6.61 1.26 -1.72
C LEU A 56 7.39 2.30 -0.93
N ARG A 57 7.28 3.58 -1.31
CA ARG A 57 7.95 4.68 -0.62
C ARG A 57 6.98 5.38 0.33
N THR A 58 7.40 5.53 1.58
CA THR A 58 6.60 6.20 2.63
C THR A 58 6.96 7.68 2.77
N ARG A 59 6.07 8.47 3.39
CA ARG A 59 6.30 9.91 3.62
C ARG A 59 7.43 10.19 4.62
N CYS A 60 7.62 9.32 5.60
CA CYS A 60 8.74 9.36 6.56
C CYS A 60 10.11 8.94 5.97
N GLY A 61 10.20 8.73 4.65
CA GLY A 61 11.46 8.45 3.96
C GLY A 61 11.95 7.00 4.03
N ILE A 62 11.19 6.10 4.67
CA ILE A 62 11.43 4.65 4.66
C ILE A 62 10.93 4.03 3.35
N THR A 63 11.69 3.08 2.80
CA THR A 63 11.21 2.18 1.74
C THR A 63 10.65 0.91 2.37
N ILE A 64 9.47 0.48 1.92
CA ILE A 64 8.97 -0.87 2.17
C ILE A 64 9.50 -1.75 1.05
N ASP A 65 10.55 -2.52 1.33
CA ASP A 65 11.15 -3.45 0.37
C ASP A 65 10.21 -4.58 0.04
N GLU A 66 9.50 -5.08 1.05
CA GLU A 66 8.54 -6.16 0.90
C GLU A 66 7.43 -6.07 1.94
N LEU A 67 6.19 -6.05 1.49
CA LEU A 67 5.00 -6.22 2.32
C LEU A 67 4.27 -7.46 1.81
N LYS A 68 4.07 -8.45 2.69
CA LYS A 68 3.35 -9.70 2.43
C LYS A 68 2.23 -9.86 3.44
N TRP A 69 1.07 -10.32 2.99
CA TRP A 69 -0.07 -10.54 3.88
C TRP A 69 -0.80 -11.84 3.56
N ASP A 70 -1.30 -12.46 4.62
CA ASP A 70 -2.08 -13.69 4.59
C ASP A 70 -3.44 -13.42 5.27
N VAL A 71 -4.50 -13.43 4.47
CA VAL A 71 -5.87 -13.18 4.92
C VAL A 71 -6.39 -14.28 5.83
N ASP A 72 -6.08 -15.54 5.50
CA ASP A 72 -6.57 -16.70 6.26
C ASP A 72 -5.93 -16.76 7.64
N LYS A 73 -4.63 -16.47 7.71
CA LYS A 73 -3.88 -16.46 8.97
C LYS A 73 -3.95 -15.14 9.72
N LYS A 74 -4.54 -14.10 9.12
CA LYS A 74 -4.57 -12.73 9.65
C LYS A 74 -3.19 -12.21 10.05
N LYS A 75 -2.21 -12.44 9.17
CA LYS A 75 -0.80 -12.15 9.41
C LYS A 75 -0.20 -11.27 8.34
N VAL A 76 0.70 -10.38 8.75
CA VAL A 76 1.44 -9.48 7.88
C VAL A 76 2.94 -9.54 8.19
N TYR A 77 3.73 -9.56 7.14
CA TYR A 77 5.19 -9.44 7.16
C TYR A 77 5.58 -8.15 6.44
N VAL A 78 6.51 -7.41 7.03
CA VAL A 78 7.05 -6.19 6.42
C VAL A 78 8.57 -6.18 6.52
N SER A 79 9.25 -5.83 5.43
CA SER A 79 10.68 -5.51 5.38
C SER A 79 10.83 -4.04 5.04
N LEU A 80 11.63 -3.33 5.82
CA LEU A 80 11.84 -1.90 5.69
C LEU A 80 13.33 -1.62 5.44
N ASP A 81 13.62 -0.74 4.49
CA ASP A 81 14.93 -0.12 4.29
C ASP A 81 14.86 1.32 4.81
N TRP A 82 15.73 1.62 5.79
CA TRP A 82 15.84 2.95 6.38
C TRP A 82 17.31 3.38 6.49
N GLY A 83 17.62 4.59 6.02
CA GLY A 83 18.97 5.15 6.11
C GLY A 83 19.29 5.73 7.49
N LYS A 84 18.61 6.81 7.88
CA LYS A 84 18.67 7.42 9.21
C LYS A 84 17.27 7.87 9.59
N THR A 85 16.62 7.15 10.49
CA THR A 85 15.32 7.52 11.00
C THR A 85 15.24 7.13 12.47
N GLU A 86 14.65 7.99 13.30
CA GLU A 86 14.46 7.73 14.72
C GLU A 86 12.96 7.71 15.03
N GLY A 87 12.52 6.68 15.76
CA GLY A 87 11.19 6.66 16.36
C GLY A 87 10.01 6.54 15.40
N ILE A 88 10.06 5.64 14.41
CA ILE A 88 8.91 5.36 13.53
C ILE A 88 7.99 4.30 14.15
N ASN A 89 6.69 4.60 14.13
CA ASN A 89 5.64 3.70 14.58
C ASN A 89 5.08 2.90 13.38
N VAL A 90 5.16 1.58 13.45
CA VAL A 90 4.58 0.68 12.44
C VAL A 90 3.36 0.00 13.06
N VAL A 91 2.20 0.23 12.46
CA VAL A 91 0.91 -0.27 12.98
C VAL A 91 0.15 -1.07 11.93
N CYS A 92 -0.62 -2.05 12.38
CA CYS A 92 -1.59 -2.76 11.56
C CYS A 92 -2.80 -3.09 12.43
N ARG A 93 -4.02 -2.76 11.96
CA ARG A 93 -5.24 -2.93 12.77
C ARG A 93 -5.83 -4.33 12.65
N ASN A 94 -5.88 -4.85 11.43
CA ASN A 94 -6.66 -6.04 11.09
C ASN A 94 -5.81 -7.33 10.99
N TYR A 95 -4.48 -7.19 11.04
CA TYR A 95 -3.54 -8.29 10.92
C TYR A 95 -2.48 -8.19 12.02
N GLU A 96 -2.03 -9.35 12.49
CA GLU A 96 -0.88 -9.48 13.39
C GLU A 96 0.42 -9.27 12.60
N ILE A 97 1.30 -8.39 13.09
CA ILE A 97 2.62 -8.19 12.50
C ILE A 97 3.55 -9.31 12.99
N GLU A 98 3.88 -10.27 12.12
CA GLU A 98 4.73 -11.41 12.49
C GLU A 98 6.19 -11.03 12.63
N LYS A 99 6.67 -10.15 11.74
CA LYS A 99 8.08 -9.75 11.71
C LYS A 99 8.26 -8.43 10.95
N ILE A 100 9.18 -7.64 11.47
CA ILE A 100 9.74 -6.45 10.82
C ILE A 100 11.18 -6.80 10.43
N GLY A 101 11.44 -6.91 9.12
CA GLY A 101 12.76 -7.14 8.54
C GLY A 101 13.49 -5.84 8.22
N HIS A 102 14.81 -5.92 8.04
CA HIS A 102 15.65 -4.83 7.55
C HIS A 102 16.58 -5.34 6.46
N GLU A 103 16.52 -4.73 5.27
CA GLU A 103 17.41 -5.00 4.14
C GLU A 103 18.41 -3.82 4.03
N ARG A 104 19.68 -4.10 3.68
CA ARG A 104 20.77 -3.11 3.60
C ARG A 104 21.27 -2.98 2.17
#